data_AF-A0AAV8VA44-F1
#
_entry.id   AF-A0AAV8VA44-F1
#
_cell.length_a   1.000
_cell.length_b   1.000
_cell.length_c   1.000
_cell.angle_alpha   90.00
_cell.angle_beta   90.00
_cell.angle_gamma   90.00
#
_symmetry.space_group_name_H-M   'P 1'
#
loop_
_entity.id
_entity.type
_entity.pdbx_description
1 polymer ?
#
loop_
_entity_poly.entity_id
_entity_poly.type
_entity_poly.pdbx_seq_one_letter_code
_entity_poly.pdbx_strand_id
1 'polypeptide(L)'
;MSGIIISDTKRQVVNELHKAARKNFRRRRTIIKGFADLWQIDLAEMQQFASCNRGFRVHRTTGMKPAEVKPTTVLNVYNYPKVALKPKFHPGDVVRISKFKGVFEKGYTANYSTELFKIAKVNVTNPVTYLLEDMSNHPIKGCFYESELQRSKHPDVYLVEKILKKKGNKLFIKWLGLPTHQNSWIKTSDIV
;
A
#
# COMPACT_ATOMS: atom_id res chain seq x y z
N MET A 1 8.79 19.11 19.33
CA MET A 1 8.32 18.04 18.42
C MET A 1 8.70 16.70 19.02
N SER A 2 7.76 16.05 19.71
CA SER A 2 7.95 14.74 20.35
C SER A 2 8.12 13.68 19.26
N GLY A 3 9.36 13.27 19.00
CA GLY A 3 9.66 12.17 18.11
C GLY A 3 9.08 10.88 18.68
N ILE A 4 8.15 10.27 17.95
CA ILE A 4 7.62 8.94 18.25
C ILE A 4 8.81 7.98 18.15
N ILE A 5 9.25 7.42 19.29
CA ILE A 5 10.31 6.40 19.34
C ILE A 5 9.68 5.10 18.81
N ILE A 6 9.77 4.90 17.50
CA ILE A 6 9.32 3.66 16.84
C ILE A 6 10.46 2.65 16.94
N SER A 7 10.19 1.41 17.34
CA SER A 7 11.20 0.35 17.33
C SER A 7 11.70 0.10 15.90
N ASP A 8 13.02 -0.04 15.72
CA ASP A 8 13.64 -0.17 14.39
C ASP A 8 13.06 -1.32 13.56
N THR A 9 12.61 -2.39 14.22
CA THR A 9 11.93 -3.54 13.60
C THR A 9 10.62 -3.15 12.90
N LYS A 10 9.81 -2.28 13.51
CA LYS A 10 8.52 -1.82 12.94
C LYS A 10 8.76 -0.94 11.73
N ARG A 11 9.79 -0.09 11.82
CA ARG A 11 10.23 0.73 10.69
C ARG A 11 10.72 -0.12 9.52
N GLN A 12 11.44 -1.21 9.80
CA GLN A 12 11.93 -2.14 8.79
C GLN A 12 10.76 -2.83 8.05
N VAL A 13 9.76 -3.36 8.75
CA VAL A 13 8.56 -3.98 8.14
C VAL A 13 7.87 -3.02 7.17
N VAL A 14 7.67 -1.76 7.59
CA VAL A 14 7.05 -0.72 6.77
C VAL A 14 7.87 -0.43 5.52
N ASN A 15 9.20 -0.31 5.67
CA ASN A 15 10.10 -0.02 4.55
C ASN A 15 10.18 -1.18 3.56
N GLU A 16 10.09 -2.42 4.03
CA GLU A 16 10.09 -3.62 3.18
C GLU A 16 8.82 -3.71 2.34
N LEU A 17 7.65 -3.47 2.95
CA LEU A 17 6.35 -3.49 2.25
C LEU A 17 6.23 -2.37 1.21
N HIS A 18 6.57 -1.15 1.60
CA HIS A 18 6.39 0.03 0.75
C HIS A 18 7.60 0.34 -0.13
N LYS A 19 8.53 -0.60 -0.29
CA LYS A 19 9.63 -0.43 -1.25
C LYS A 19 9.05 -0.39 -2.66
N ALA A 20 9.37 0.66 -3.41
CA ALA A 20 8.94 0.75 -4.80
C ALA A 20 9.36 -0.49 -5.59
N ALA A 21 8.38 -1.25 -6.10
CA ALA A 21 8.66 -2.38 -6.98
C ALA A 21 9.34 -1.87 -8.26
N ARG A 22 10.50 -2.43 -8.61
CA ARG A 22 11.17 -2.11 -9.88
C ARG A 22 10.32 -2.67 -11.04
N LYS A 23 9.53 -1.80 -11.68
CA LYS A 23 8.73 -2.16 -12.87
C LYS A 23 9.45 -1.77 -14.15
N ASN A 24 9.81 -2.77 -14.95
CA ASN A 24 10.27 -2.55 -16.32
C ASN A 24 9.06 -2.53 -17.25
N PHE A 25 8.65 -1.34 -17.69
CA PHE A 25 7.54 -1.21 -18.63
C PHE A 25 7.97 -1.74 -20.01
N ARG A 26 7.21 -2.71 -20.56
CA ARG A 26 7.38 -3.13 -21.95
C ARG A 26 6.92 -1.99 -22.86
N ARG A 27 7.86 -1.13 -23.25
CA ARG A 27 7.62 -0.07 -24.23
C ARG A 27 7.55 -0.70 -25.61
N ARG A 28 6.61 -0.25 -26.45
CA ARG A 28 6.61 -0.60 -27.87
C ARG A 28 7.92 -0.09 -28.46
N ARG A 29 8.67 -0.96 -29.12
CA ARG A 29 9.93 -0.57 -29.77
C ARG A 29 9.57 0.28 -31.00
N THR A 30 9.79 1.59 -30.92
CA THR A 30 9.67 2.46 -32.09
C THR A 30 10.93 2.27 -32.92
N ILE A 31 10.81 1.59 -34.06
CA ILE A 31 11.92 1.43 -35.00
C ILE A 31 11.91 2.68 -35.87
N ILE A 32 12.80 3.61 -35.55
CA ILE A 32 12.99 4.88 -36.25
C ILE A 32 14.09 4.64 -37.29
N LYS A 33 13.80 4.84 -38.58
CA LYS A 33 14.76 4.64 -39.67
C LYS A 33 15.52 5.94 -40.01
N GLY A 34 15.00 7.10 -39.62
CA GLY A 34 15.66 8.40 -39.76
C GLY A 34 15.16 9.46 -38.77
N PHE A 35 15.85 10.61 -38.71
CA PHE A 35 15.61 11.69 -37.71
C PHE A 35 14.18 12.27 -37.70
N ALA A 36 13.39 12.09 -38.76
CA ALA A 36 12.05 12.68 -38.93
C ALA A 36 10.86 11.72 -38.80
N ASP A 37 11.06 10.40 -38.62
CA ASP A 37 9.95 9.41 -38.65
C ASP A 37 8.93 9.57 -37.50
N LEU A 38 9.34 10.17 -36.37
CA LEU A 38 8.45 10.40 -35.23
C LEU A 38 7.41 11.51 -35.49
N TRP A 39 7.68 12.43 -36.42
CA TRP A 39 6.90 13.65 -36.60
C TRP A 39 5.58 13.41 -37.36
N GLN A 40 5.38 12.22 -37.93
CA GLN A 40 4.28 11.92 -38.85
C GLN A 40 3.02 11.34 -38.17
N ILE A 41 3.13 10.79 -36.95
CA ILE A 41 2.02 10.13 -36.24
C ILE A 41 0.99 11.14 -35.71
N ASP A 42 1.41 12.29 -35.18
CA ASP A 42 0.50 13.35 -34.71
C ASP A 42 -0.24 14.04 -35.88
N LEU A 43 0.31 13.98 -37.09
CA LEU A 43 -0.26 14.60 -38.29
C LEU A 43 -1.40 13.75 -38.92
N ALA A 44 -1.39 12.43 -38.75
CA ALA A 44 -2.33 11.51 -39.42
C ALA A 44 -3.75 11.59 -38.85
N GLU A 45 -3.89 11.80 -37.54
CA GLU A 45 -5.19 12.02 -36.93
C GLU A 45 -5.74 13.41 -37.23
N MET A 46 -4.99 14.26 -38.00
CA MET A 46 -5.25 15.68 -38.14
C MET A 46 -5.38 16.36 -39.56
N GLN A 47 -5.46 15.60 -40.66
CA GLN A 47 -5.82 16.08 -42.04
C GLN A 47 -7.30 16.49 -42.41
N GLN A 48 -8.39 15.73 -42.17
CA GLN A 48 -9.78 16.02 -42.67
C GLN A 48 -10.52 17.27 -42.13
N PHE A 49 -9.99 17.99 -41.13
CA PHE A 49 -10.55 19.28 -40.64
C PHE A 49 -9.58 20.46 -40.85
N ALA A 50 -8.57 20.29 -41.72
CA ALA A 50 -7.53 21.28 -42.01
C ALA A 50 -8.08 22.61 -42.56
N SER A 51 -9.17 22.58 -43.33
CA SER A 51 -9.77 23.75 -43.99
C SER A 51 -10.29 24.80 -43.00
N CYS A 52 -10.88 24.37 -41.89
CA CYS A 52 -11.50 25.27 -40.90
C CYS A 52 -10.57 25.61 -39.73
N ASN A 53 -9.31 25.17 -39.79
CA ASN A 53 -8.38 25.21 -38.68
C ASN A 53 -6.95 25.51 -39.16
N ARG A 54 -6.81 26.38 -40.17
CA ARG A 54 -5.50 26.83 -40.71
C ARG A 54 -4.49 25.67 -40.91
N GLY A 55 -4.96 24.47 -41.28
CA GLY A 55 -4.12 23.27 -41.43
C GLY A 55 -4.07 22.28 -40.26
N PHE A 56 -4.65 22.57 -39.09
CA PHE A 56 -4.72 21.64 -37.94
C PHE A 56 -6.06 20.83 -37.98
N ARG A 57 -6.30 19.70 -37.31
CA ARG A 57 -7.67 19.12 -37.15
C ARG A 57 -8.25 19.45 -35.77
N VAL A 58 -9.54 19.22 -35.60
CA VAL A 58 -10.19 19.20 -34.28
C VAL A 58 -9.99 17.85 -33.61
N HIS A 59 -9.83 17.85 -32.30
CA HIS A 59 -9.65 16.62 -31.54
C HIS A 59 -11.01 15.97 -31.25
N ARG A 60 -11.18 14.69 -31.61
CA ARG A 60 -12.47 13.97 -31.58
C ARG A 60 -13.17 14.00 -30.21
N THR A 61 -12.40 13.90 -29.13
CA THR A 61 -12.94 13.82 -27.76
C THR A 61 -13.32 15.18 -27.17
N THR A 62 -12.64 16.26 -27.59
CA THR A 62 -12.87 17.61 -27.05
C THR A 62 -13.71 18.49 -27.97
N GLY A 63 -13.81 18.14 -29.26
CA GLY A 63 -14.49 18.94 -30.28
C GLY A 63 -13.83 20.29 -30.57
N MET A 64 -12.66 20.57 -30.00
CA MET A 64 -11.97 21.87 -30.12
C MET A 64 -10.76 21.78 -31.06
N LYS A 65 -10.42 22.94 -31.64
CA LYS A 65 -9.18 23.13 -32.40
C LYS A 65 -8.00 23.29 -31.44
N PRO A 66 -6.81 22.77 -31.76
CA PRO A 66 -5.60 22.92 -30.95
C PRO A 66 -5.29 24.38 -30.58
N ALA A 67 -5.48 25.31 -31.51
CA ALA A 67 -5.25 26.74 -31.30
C ALA A 67 -6.22 27.39 -30.30
N GLU A 68 -7.38 26.78 -30.07
CA GLU A 68 -8.44 27.29 -29.19
C GLU A 68 -8.46 26.57 -27.83
N VAL A 69 -7.57 25.60 -27.60
CA VAL A 69 -7.48 24.87 -26.33
C VAL A 69 -6.91 25.79 -25.24
N LYS A 70 -7.74 26.08 -24.23
CA LYS A 70 -7.34 26.80 -23.01
C LYS A 70 -7.05 25.80 -21.87
N PRO A 71 -6.14 26.09 -20.91
CA PRO A 71 -5.81 25.19 -19.80
C PRO A 71 -7.03 24.73 -19.00
N THR A 72 -8.05 25.58 -18.89
CA THR A 72 -9.32 25.31 -18.21
C THR A 72 -10.15 24.19 -18.84
N THR A 73 -10.06 24.01 -20.16
CA THR A 73 -10.86 23.01 -20.91
C THR A 73 -10.27 21.60 -20.77
N VAL A 74 -8.96 21.49 -20.57
CA VAL A 74 -8.23 20.21 -20.52
C VAL A 74 -8.55 19.41 -19.25
N LEU A 75 -8.89 20.10 -18.16
CA LEU A 75 -9.02 19.50 -16.82
C LEU A 75 -10.18 18.50 -16.69
N ASN A 76 -11.27 18.68 -17.44
CA ASN A 76 -12.45 17.81 -17.32
C ASN A 76 -12.34 16.49 -18.10
N VAL A 77 -11.53 16.44 -19.17
CA VAL A 77 -11.38 15.24 -20.01
C VAL A 77 -10.69 14.09 -19.27
N TYR A 78 -9.79 14.44 -18.33
CA TYR A 78 -9.08 13.48 -17.49
C TYR A 78 -9.75 13.27 -16.13
N ASN A 79 -10.94 13.84 -15.91
CA ASN A 79 -11.68 13.68 -14.66
C ASN A 79 -12.48 12.38 -14.70
N TYR A 80 -11.80 11.26 -14.48
CA TYR A 80 -12.47 9.97 -14.28
C TYR A 80 -13.26 10.01 -12.96
N PRO A 81 -14.52 9.51 -12.92
CA PRO A 81 -15.25 9.40 -11.67
C PRO A 81 -14.45 8.52 -10.72
N LYS A 82 -14.00 9.10 -9.60
CA LYS A 82 -13.30 8.37 -8.56
C LYS A 82 -14.35 7.50 -7.86
N VAL A 83 -14.44 6.23 -8.24
CA VAL A 83 -15.28 5.26 -7.53
C VAL A 83 -14.74 5.16 -6.10
N ALA A 84 -15.49 5.69 -5.14
CA ALA A 84 -15.16 5.53 -3.72
C ALA A 84 -15.39 4.05 -3.37
N LEU A 85 -14.30 3.30 -3.23
CA LEU A 85 -14.37 1.92 -2.78
C LEU A 85 -14.87 1.89 -1.34
N LYS A 86 -15.80 0.96 -1.05
CA LYS A 86 -16.27 0.73 0.32
C LYS A 86 -15.13 0.12 1.15
N PRO A 87 -14.75 0.71 2.29
CA PRO A 87 -13.76 0.11 3.17
C PRO A 87 -14.22 -1.26 3.68
N LYS A 88 -13.31 -2.23 3.70
CA LYS A 88 -13.54 -3.57 4.25
C LYS A 88 -13.45 -3.61 5.78
N PHE A 89 -12.57 -2.79 6.36
CA PHE A 89 -12.32 -2.77 7.79
C PHE A 89 -12.76 -1.45 8.43
N HIS A 90 -13.00 -1.48 9.74
CA HIS A 90 -13.43 -0.32 10.52
C HIS A 90 -12.38 0.04 11.58
N PRO A 91 -12.37 1.29 12.06
CA PRO A 91 -11.55 1.66 13.21
C PRO A 91 -11.85 0.74 14.40
N GLY A 92 -10.81 0.24 15.05
CA GLY A 92 -10.90 -0.70 16.16
C GLY A 92 -10.77 -2.18 15.79
N ASP A 93 -10.87 -2.54 14.51
CA ASP A 93 -10.65 -3.93 14.08
C ASP A 93 -9.19 -4.35 14.33
N VAL A 94 -9.01 -5.59 14.81
CA VAL A 94 -7.69 -6.19 15.02
C VAL A 94 -7.25 -6.96 13.78
N VAL A 95 -6.10 -6.60 13.25
CA VAL A 95 -5.53 -7.09 11.99
C VAL A 95 -4.07 -7.52 12.14
N ARG A 96 -3.61 -8.33 11.19
CA ARG A 96 -2.21 -8.68 10.96
C ARG A 96 -1.77 -8.06 9.63
N ILE A 97 -0.49 -7.73 9.54
CA ILE A 97 0.12 -7.14 8.35
C ILE A 97 0.76 -8.25 7.52
N SER A 98 0.70 -8.18 6.20
CA SER A 98 1.39 -9.11 5.32
C SER A 98 2.90 -9.07 5.55
N LYS A 99 3.56 -10.23 5.46
CA LYS A 99 5.01 -10.32 5.48
C LYS A 99 5.55 -10.15 4.06
N PHE A 100 6.64 -9.41 3.94
CA PHE A 100 7.43 -9.45 2.72
C PHE A 100 8.05 -10.84 2.58
N LYS A 101 7.79 -11.52 1.46
CA LYS A 101 8.37 -12.83 1.16
C LYS A 101 9.54 -12.71 0.20
N GLY A 102 10.68 -13.30 0.55
CA GLY A 102 11.81 -13.47 -0.36
C GLY A 102 11.50 -14.43 -1.52
N VAL A 103 12.25 -14.32 -2.62
CA VAL A 103 12.06 -15.12 -3.86
C VAL A 103 12.13 -16.63 -3.61
N PHE A 104 12.94 -17.07 -2.65
CA PHE A 104 13.18 -18.48 -2.34
C PHE A 104 12.53 -18.93 -1.03
N GLU A 105 11.58 -18.15 -0.50
CA GLU A 105 10.86 -18.55 0.71
C GLU A 105 9.93 -19.74 0.46
N LYS A 106 9.86 -20.60 1.46
CA LYS A 106 9.03 -21.79 1.40
C LYS A 106 7.55 -21.44 1.48
N GLY A 107 6.73 -22.15 0.73
CA GLY A 107 5.28 -21.93 0.70
C GLY A 107 4.60 -22.15 2.05
N TYR A 108 5.18 -23.01 2.91
CA TYR A 108 4.66 -23.27 4.26
C TYR A 108 4.95 -22.16 5.27
N THR A 109 5.81 -21.18 4.93
CA THR A 109 6.05 -20.03 5.81
C THR A 109 4.84 -19.11 5.83
N ALA A 110 4.45 -18.63 7.02
CA ALA A 110 3.29 -17.75 7.19
C ALA A 110 3.40 -16.45 6.35
N ASN A 111 2.28 -16.05 5.74
CA ASN A 111 2.17 -14.84 4.90
C ASN A 111 1.94 -13.55 5.69
N TYR A 112 1.68 -13.63 7.00
CA TYR A 112 1.29 -12.49 7.82
C TYR A 112 2.11 -12.42 9.11
N SER A 113 2.18 -11.23 9.71
CA SER A 113 2.85 -10.95 10.97
C SER A 113 2.26 -11.77 12.11
N THR A 114 3.09 -12.10 13.10
CA THR A 114 2.60 -12.69 14.36
C THR A 114 2.05 -11.62 15.29
N GLU A 115 2.63 -10.42 15.24
CA GLU A 115 2.13 -9.23 15.94
C GLU A 115 0.74 -8.83 15.43
N LEU A 116 -0.12 -8.46 16.39
CA LEU A 116 -1.47 -7.97 16.17
C LEU A 116 -1.45 -6.44 16.21
N PHE A 117 -2.29 -5.84 15.37
CA PHE A 117 -2.40 -4.40 15.25
C PHE A 117 -3.86 -4.00 15.23
N LYS A 118 -4.13 -2.77 15.63
CA LYS A 118 -5.46 -2.20 15.64
C LYS A 118 -5.56 -1.12 14.57
N ILE A 119 -6.70 -1.05 13.89
CA ILE A 119 -6.95 0.02 12.92
C ILE A 119 -7.31 1.30 13.69
N ALA A 120 -6.46 2.32 13.58
CA ALA A 120 -6.69 3.62 14.19
C ALA A 120 -7.63 4.48 13.34
N LYS A 121 -7.41 4.51 12.01
CA LYS A 121 -8.17 5.36 11.09
C LYS A 121 -8.25 4.76 9.69
N VAL A 122 -9.40 4.95 9.05
CA VAL A 122 -9.63 4.61 7.65
C VAL A 122 -9.57 5.89 6.81
N ASN A 123 -8.72 5.90 5.79
CA ASN A 123 -8.62 6.97 4.81
C ASN A 123 -9.33 6.52 3.52
N VAL A 124 -10.44 7.17 3.19
CA VAL A 124 -11.25 6.88 1.99
C VAL A 124 -10.61 7.52 0.75
N THR A 125 -9.39 7.07 0.44
CA THR A 125 -8.67 7.39 -0.80
C THR A 125 -9.04 6.36 -1.88
N ASN A 126 -8.60 6.57 -3.13
CA ASN A 126 -8.69 5.56 -4.18
C ASN A 126 -7.27 5.08 -4.54
N PRO A 127 -6.84 3.90 -4.07
CA PRO A 127 -7.56 2.92 -3.24
C PRO A 127 -7.62 3.30 -1.75
N VAL A 128 -8.50 2.64 -0.97
CA VAL A 128 -8.67 2.89 0.48
C VAL A 128 -7.40 2.49 1.24
N THR A 129 -6.98 3.34 2.16
CA THR A 129 -5.78 3.12 2.99
C THR A 129 -6.12 3.17 4.48
N TYR A 130 -5.34 2.46 5.29
CA TYR A 130 -5.57 2.29 6.73
C TYR A 130 -4.34 2.75 7.52
N LEU A 131 -4.58 3.52 8.58
CA LEU A 131 -3.58 3.83 9.59
C LEU A 131 -3.73 2.86 10.74
N LEU A 132 -2.62 2.27 11.15
CA LEU A 132 -2.56 1.25 12.20
C LEU A 132 -1.88 1.79 13.45
N GLU A 133 -2.28 1.22 14.58
CA GLU A 133 -1.62 1.37 15.87
C GLU A 133 -1.30 -0.02 16.44
N ASP A 134 -0.27 -0.08 17.26
CA ASP A 134 0.08 -1.27 18.05
C ASP A 134 -0.99 -1.54 19.12
N MET A 135 -1.00 -2.74 19.70
CA MET A 135 -1.88 -3.09 20.83
C MET A 135 -1.63 -2.22 22.07
N SER A 136 -0.46 -1.59 22.14
CA SER A 136 -0.10 -0.58 23.15
C SER A 136 -0.49 0.86 22.74
N ASN A 137 -1.36 1.04 21.74
CA ASN A 137 -1.81 2.33 21.19
C ASN A 137 -0.68 3.23 20.62
N HIS A 138 0.43 2.63 20.19
CA HIS A 138 1.50 3.39 19.53
C HIS A 138 1.25 3.41 18.01
N PRO A 139 1.17 4.57 17.35
CA PRO A 139 0.90 4.65 15.92
C PRO A 139 2.06 4.04 15.11
N ILE A 140 1.70 3.28 14.07
CA ILE A 140 2.65 2.69 13.14
C ILE A 140 2.89 3.68 12.01
N LYS A 141 4.15 3.81 11.60
CA LYS A 141 4.51 4.65 10.47
C LYS A 141 3.99 4.05 9.17
N GLY A 142 3.36 4.87 8.33
CA GLY A 142 2.90 4.47 6.99
C GLY A 142 1.38 4.34 6.91
N CYS A 143 0.90 4.03 5.71
CA CYS A 143 -0.51 3.77 5.40
C CYS A 143 -0.56 2.44 4.68
N PHE A 144 -1.44 1.54 5.11
CA PHE A 144 -1.51 0.17 4.57
C PHE A 144 -2.71 0.02 3.64
N TYR A 145 -2.55 -0.79 2.60
CA TYR A 145 -3.66 -1.14 1.73
C TYR A 145 -4.48 -2.29 2.30
N GLU A 146 -5.72 -2.41 1.84
CA GLU A 146 -6.60 -3.51 2.25
C GLU A 146 -5.98 -4.89 2.01
N SER A 147 -5.28 -5.07 0.89
CA SER A 147 -4.64 -6.34 0.50
C SER A 147 -3.49 -6.76 1.40
N GLU A 148 -2.94 -5.82 2.17
CA GLU A 148 -1.82 -6.07 3.09
C GLU A 148 -2.32 -6.44 4.49
N LEU A 149 -3.64 -6.41 4.72
CA LEU A 149 -4.23 -6.62 6.03
C LEU A 149 -5.09 -7.89 6.07
N GLN A 150 -4.91 -8.66 7.14
CA GLN A 150 -5.76 -9.80 7.45
C GLN A 150 -6.41 -9.61 8.81
N ARG A 151 -7.75 -9.72 8.88
CA ARG A 151 -8.48 -9.70 10.15
C ARG A 151 -8.10 -10.90 11.01
N SER A 152 -7.79 -10.67 12.29
CA SER A 152 -7.54 -11.76 13.24
C SER A 152 -8.84 -12.39 13.72
N LYS A 153 -8.88 -13.72 13.80
CA LYS A 153 -10.00 -14.46 14.43
C LYS A 153 -9.91 -14.46 15.95
N HIS A 154 -8.69 -14.39 16.48
CA HIS A 154 -8.39 -14.47 17.90
C HIS A 154 -7.53 -13.26 18.27
N PRO A 155 -8.15 -12.15 18.71
CA PRO A 155 -7.43 -10.92 19.06
C PRO A 155 -6.66 -11.03 20.40
N ASP A 156 -7.05 -11.98 21.26
CA ASP A 156 -6.49 -12.11 22.61
C ASP A 156 -5.41 -13.19 22.72
N VAL A 157 -5.09 -13.88 21.61
CA VAL A 157 -4.16 -15.02 21.59
C VAL A 157 -2.81 -14.59 21.02
N TYR A 158 -1.77 -14.76 21.82
CA TYR A 158 -0.38 -14.48 21.45
C TYR A 158 0.44 -15.77 21.40
N LEU A 159 1.31 -15.88 20.41
CA LEU A 159 2.19 -17.04 20.25
C LEU A 159 3.43 -16.90 21.14
N VAL A 160 3.76 -17.97 21.84
CA VAL A 160 4.97 -18.06 22.68
C VAL A 160 6.17 -18.40 21.80
N GLU A 161 7.26 -17.63 21.92
CA GLU A 161 8.55 -17.96 21.30
C GLU A 161 9.36 -18.86 22.23
N LYS A 162 9.53 -18.43 23.47
CA LYS A 162 10.37 -19.13 24.46
C LYS A 162 9.94 -18.83 25.88
N ILE A 163 10.01 -19.85 26.74
CA ILE A 163 9.92 -19.67 28.20
C ILE A 163 11.32 -19.35 28.73
N LEU A 164 11.49 -18.19 29.35
CA LEU A 164 12.79 -17.71 29.84
C LEU A 164 13.06 -18.13 31.29
N LYS A 165 12.05 -18.00 32.17
CA LYS A 165 12.16 -18.33 33.59
C LYS A 165 10.87 -18.96 34.10
N LYS A 166 10.98 -19.79 35.14
CA LYS A 166 9.85 -20.36 35.88
C LYS A 166 9.98 -20.00 37.35
N LYS A 167 8.89 -19.51 37.95
CA LYS A 167 8.81 -19.20 39.39
C LYS A 167 7.44 -19.63 39.90
N GLY A 168 7.38 -20.79 40.58
CA GLY A 168 6.12 -21.40 41.01
C GLY A 168 5.18 -21.64 39.84
N ASN A 169 3.94 -21.14 39.95
CA ASN A 169 2.89 -21.23 38.92
C ASN A 169 2.94 -20.08 37.89
N LYS A 170 4.03 -19.31 37.84
CA LYS A 170 4.23 -18.24 36.87
C LYS A 170 5.40 -18.54 35.95
N LEU A 171 5.26 -18.17 34.68
CA LEU A 171 6.23 -18.34 33.62
C LEU A 171 6.57 -16.97 33.02
N PHE A 172 7.86 -16.68 32.87
CA PHE A 172 8.32 -15.47 32.21
C PHE A 172 8.55 -15.79 30.73
N ILE A 173 7.74 -15.18 29.87
CA ILE A 173 7.63 -15.57 28.46
C ILE A 173 8.24 -14.51 27.55
N LYS A 174 8.98 -14.99 26.56
CA LYS A 174 9.33 -14.27 25.35
C LYS A 174 8.27 -14.55 24.29
N TRP A 175 7.58 -13.51 23.86
CA TRP A 175 6.50 -13.58 22.87
C TRP A 175 7.04 -13.54 21.43
N LEU A 176 6.43 -14.32 20.54
CA LEU A 176 6.87 -14.49 19.16
C LEU A 176 6.61 -13.23 18.33
N GLY A 177 7.70 -12.58 17.91
CA GLY A 177 7.67 -11.38 17.08
C GLY A 177 7.47 -10.07 17.84
N LEU A 178 7.38 -10.11 19.17
CA LEU A 178 7.37 -8.91 20.01
C LEU A 178 8.77 -8.60 20.53
N PRO A 179 9.10 -7.34 20.82
CA PRO A 179 10.38 -6.95 21.40
C PRO A 179 10.54 -7.46 22.85
N THR A 180 11.79 -7.59 23.32
CA THR A 180 12.11 -8.14 24.65
C THR A 180 11.54 -7.33 25.82
N HIS A 181 11.29 -6.03 25.63
CA HIS A 181 10.70 -5.19 26.68
C HIS A 181 9.23 -5.54 26.97
N GLN A 182 8.55 -6.26 26.07
CA GLN A 182 7.16 -6.71 26.26
C GLN A 182 7.06 -8.10 26.87
N ASN A 183 8.18 -8.70 27.28
CA ASN A 183 8.17 -9.98 27.98
C ASN A 183 7.39 -9.85 29.30
N SER A 184 6.51 -10.81 29.58
CA SER A 184 5.61 -10.75 30.73
C SER A 184 5.57 -12.07 31.50
N TRP A 185 5.12 -11.97 32.75
CA TRP A 185 4.84 -13.13 33.59
C TRP A 185 3.39 -13.56 33.41
N ILE A 186 3.17 -14.84 33.11
CA ILE A 186 1.84 -15.41 32.91
C ILE A 186 1.66 -16.63 33.80
N LYS A 187 0.43 -16.95 34.17
CA LYS A 187 0.13 -18.16 34.93
C LYS A 187 0.24 -19.38 34.03
N THR A 188 0.69 -20.50 34.60
CA THR A 188 0.77 -21.76 33.85
C THR A 188 -0.59 -22.25 33.33
N SER A 189 -1.70 -21.82 33.95
CA SER A 189 -3.07 -22.12 33.50
C SER A 189 -3.48 -21.47 32.18
N ASP A 190 -2.85 -20.35 31.82
CA ASP A 190 -3.29 -19.51 30.70
C ASP A 190 -2.59 -19.93 29.39
N ILE A 191 -1.73 -20.95 29.45
CA ILE A 191 -1.07 -21.55 28.29
C ILE A 191 -1.91 -22.74 27.86
N VAL A 192 -2.30 -22.74 26.58
CA VAL A 192 -3.05 -23.81 25.91
C VAL A 192 -2.12 -24.63 25.03
#